data_AF-A0A559K320-F1
#
_entry.id   AF-A0A559K320-F1
#
_cell.length_a   1.000
_cell.length_b   1.000
_cell.length_c   1.000
_cell.angle_alpha   90.00
_cell.angle_beta   90.00
_cell.angle_gamma   90.00
#
_symmetry.space_group_name_H-M   'P 1'
#
loop_
_entity.id
_entity.type
_entity.pdbx_description
1 polymer ?
#
loop_
_entity_poly.entity_id
_entity_poly.type
_entity_poly.pdbx_seq_one_letter_code
_entity_poly.pdbx_strand_id
1 'polypeptide(L)'
;MTIGVPSTPGIEEPLPTSLTFFIDSRFTTAQRNRFTRLASGVVLQWNQYYEDRELGNRRSPLKICTVKYAKFNLNPVWFEDKIANANVAFDISMDGLTRMIIANGFGRASRALIMYPAKGTTPPKAIKSANASNPDKNSLSVTINPKTLSRSDLTDAILTGSLLHAWLHRLGYRHATGKYTNYYIGECAMCVMRSNSNKQPSVPDSRYTALLD
;
A
#
# COMPACT_ATOMS: atom_id res chain seq x y z
N MET A 1 -4.61 9.23 -15.45
CA MET A 1 -3.25 9.40 -14.92
C MET A 1 -2.55 8.06 -15.04
N THR A 2 -1.29 8.04 -15.42
CA THR A 2 -0.48 6.81 -15.49
C THR A 2 0.71 6.92 -14.56
N ILE A 3 1.16 5.80 -13.99
CA ILE A 3 2.47 5.67 -13.33
C ILE A 3 3.24 4.55 -14.02
N GLY A 4 4.55 4.72 -14.16
CA GLY A 4 5.40 3.66 -14.70
C GLY A 4 5.51 2.48 -13.74
N VAL A 5 5.59 1.28 -14.30
CA VAL A 5 5.98 0.08 -13.56
C VAL A 5 7.40 -0.26 -14.01
N PRO A 6 8.37 -0.33 -13.08
CA PRO A 6 9.75 -0.63 -13.44
C PRO A 6 9.88 -2.06 -13.98
N SER A 7 10.94 -2.31 -14.74
CA SER A 7 11.37 -3.68 -15.00
C SER A 7 11.95 -4.23 -13.70
N THR A 8 11.34 -5.30 -13.19
CA THR A 8 11.64 -5.84 -11.86
C THR A 8 12.21 -7.25 -12.01
N PRO A 9 13.40 -7.53 -11.47
CA PRO A 9 14.02 -8.85 -11.58
C PRO A 9 13.29 -9.91 -10.74
N GLY A 10 13.52 -11.19 -11.05
CA GLY A 10 12.98 -12.30 -10.26
C GLY A 10 11.46 -12.49 -10.34
N ILE A 11 10.79 -11.80 -11.26
CA ILE A 11 9.38 -11.99 -11.60
C ILE A 11 9.32 -12.65 -12.98
N GLU A 12 8.82 -13.89 -13.04
CA GLU A 12 8.71 -14.66 -14.28
C GLU A 12 7.56 -14.18 -15.18
N GLU A 13 6.52 -13.64 -14.57
CA GLU A 13 5.34 -13.15 -15.27
C GLU A 13 5.62 -11.81 -15.96
N PRO A 14 5.11 -11.59 -17.21
CA PRO A 14 5.24 -10.30 -17.86
C PRO A 14 4.64 -9.18 -17.02
N LEU A 15 5.40 -8.10 -16.83
CA LEU A 15 4.93 -6.91 -16.14
C LEU A 15 4.35 -5.89 -17.13
N PRO A 16 3.27 -5.17 -16.78
CA PRO A 16 2.80 -4.04 -17.57
C PRO A 16 3.82 -2.91 -17.51
N THR A 17 3.87 -2.05 -18.52
CA THR A 17 4.76 -0.87 -18.51
C THR A 17 4.25 0.27 -17.63
N SER A 18 2.94 0.28 -17.33
CA SER A 18 2.32 1.31 -16.50
C SER A 18 1.01 0.84 -15.85
N LEU A 19 0.61 1.54 -14.78
CA LEU A 19 -0.72 1.45 -14.18
C LEU A 19 -1.54 2.68 -14.53
N THR A 20 -2.80 2.48 -14.92
CA THR A 20 -3.73 3.57 -15.25
C THR A 20 -4.75 3.79 -14.14
N PHE A 21 -4.84 5.04 -13.67
CA PHE A 21 -5.78 5.49 -12.66
C PHE A 21 -6.75 6.56 -13.22
N PHE A 22 -8.03 6.38 -12.91
CA PHE A 22 -9.11 7.30 -13.27
C PHE A 22 -9.42 8.17 -12.06
N ILE A 23 -9.05 9.44 -12.13
CA ILE A 23 -9.11 10.37 -10.99
C ILE A 23 -10.31 11.29 -11.13
N ASP A 24 -11.12 11.34 -10.08
CA ASP A 24 -12.27 12.24 -9.95
C ASP A 24 -11.89 13.68 -10.33
N SER A 25 -12.73 14.34 -11.13
CA SER A 25 -12.48 15.69 -11.66
C SER A 25 -12.32 16.76 -10.57
N ARG A 26 -12.85 16.51 -9.36
CA ARG A 26 -12.79 17.43 -8.22
C ARG A 26 -11.39 17.60 -7.62
N PHE A 27 -10.47 16.67 -7.87
CA PHE A 27 -9.08 16.83 -7.41
C PHE A 27 -8.33 17.90 -8.22
N THR A 28 -7.62 18.79 -7.53
CA THR A 28 -6.76 19.79 -8.17
C THR A 28 -5.54 19.14 -8.83
N THR A 29 -4.88 19.87 -9.74
CA THR A 29 -3.62 19.40 -10.36
C THR A 29 -2.55 19.06 -9.32
N ALA A 30 -2.40 19.89 -8.28
CA ALA A 30 -1.44 19.62 -7.21
C ALA A 30 -1.75 18.31 -6.46
N GLN A 31 -3.03 18.04 -6.18
CA GLN A 31 -3.47 16.79 -5.56
C GLN A 31 -3.22 15.58 -6.46
N ARG A 32 -3.51 15.69 -7.76
CA ARG A 32 -3.22 14.62 -8.75
C ARG A 32 -1.73 14.30 -8.82
N ASN A 33 -0.89 15.33 -8.92
CA ASN A 33 0.57 15.18 -8.96
C ASN A 33 1.09 14.56 -7.67
N ARG A 34 0.54 14.97 -6.51
CA ARG A 34 0.90 14.36 -5.24
C ARG A 34 0.53 12.88 -5.21
N PHE A 35 -0.71 12.52 -5.55
CA PHE A 35 -1.12 11.12 -5.63
C PHE A 35 -0.24 10.29 -6.57
N THR A 36 0.17 10.87 -7.72
CA THR A 36 1.13 10.23 -8.65
C THR A 36 2.42 9.82 -7.92
N ARG A 37 3.00 10.72 -7.12
CA ARG A 37 4.21 10.43 -6.34
C ARG A 37 3.97 9.38 -5.26
N LEU A 38 2.82 9.43 -4.57
CA LEU A 38 2.48 8.43 -3.55
C LEU A 38 2.37 7.03 -4.17
N ALA A 39 1.64 6.90 -5.27
CA ALA A 39 1.45 5.62 -5.95
C ALA A 39 2.79 5.08 -6.52
N SER A 40 3.61 5.97 -7.09
CA SER A 40 4.98 5.62 -7.52
C SER A 40 5.85 5.18 -6.34
N GLY A 41 5.68 5.81 -5.17
CA GLY A 41 6.36 5.43 -3.94
C GLY A 41 6.02 4.01 -3.48
N VAL A 42 4.75 3.59 -3.59
CA VAL A 42 4.36 2.21 -3.28
C VAL A 42 4.97 1.22 -4.27
N VAL A 43 4.92 1.52 -5.57
CA VAL A 43 5.55 0.69 -6.62
C VAL A 43 7.06 0.61 -6.42
N LEU A 44 7.72 1.68 -5.99
CA LEU A 44 9.15 1.67 -5.68
C LEU A 44 9.50 0.75 -4.51
N GLN A 45 8.70 0.75 -3.43
CA GLN A 45 8.92 -0.18 -2.30
C GLN A 45 8.78 -1.64 -2.73
N TRP A 46 7.81 -1.93 -3.59
CA TRP A 46 7.62 -3.26 -4.20
C TRP A 46 8.81 -3.65 -5.08
N ASN A 47 9.25 -2.77 -5.97
CA ASN A 47 10.39 -3.04 -6.85
C ASN A 47 11.69 -3.27 -6.06
N GLN A 48 11.96 -2.42 -5.06
CA GLN A 48 13.14 -2.54 -4.19
C GLN A 48 13.19 -3.90 -3.49
N TYR A 49 12.05 -4.47 -3.11
CA TYR A 49 12.02 -5.80 -2.51
C TYR A 49 12.57 -6.89 -3.45
N TYR A 50 12.18 -6.86 -4.73
CA TYR A 50 12.66 -7.84 -5.70
C TYR A 50 14.10 -7.58 -6.15
N GLU A 51 14.51 -6.30 -6.29
CA GLU A 51 15.92 -5.95 -6.53
C GLU A 51 16.83 -6.46 -5.42
N ASP A 52 16.46 -6.22 -4.16
CA ASP A 52 17.23 -6.71 -3.02
C ASP A 52 17.31 -8.25 -3.02
N ARG A 53 16.20 -8.93 -3.30
CA ARG A 53 16.16 -10.39 -3.37
C ARG A 53 17.12 -10.93 -4.45
N GLU A 54 17.15 -10.30 -5.63
CA GLU A 54 18.00 -10.73 -6.74
C GLU A 54 19.49 -10.48 -6.47
N LEU A 55 19.82 -9.37 -5.81
CA LEU A 55 21.20 -9.05 -5.41
C LEU A 55 21.74 -9.95 -4.29
N GLY A 56 20.95 -10.96 -3.85
CA GLY A 56 21.30 -11.83 -2.73
C GLY A 56 21.16 -11.15 -1.36
N ASN A 57 20.59 -9.94 -1.30
CA ASN A 57 20.27 -9.32 -0.02
C ASN A 57 19.14 -10.14 0.63
N ARG A 58 19.37 -10.57 1.88
CA ARG A 58 18.40 -11.45 2.57
C ARG A 58 17.02 -10.78 2.75
N ARG A 59 16.95 -9.45 2.89
CA ARG A 59 15.72 -8.68 3.15
C ARG A 59 15.86 -7.21 2.73
N SER A 60 14.83 -6.67 2.09
CA SER A 60 14.73 -5.23 1.85
C SER A 60 14.47 -4.43 3.14
N PRO A 61 14.77 -3.11 3.18
CA PRO A 61 14.51 -2.28 4.36
C PRO A 61 13.06 -2.34 4.86
N LEU A 62 12.10 -2.35 3.93
CA LEU A 62 10.68 -2.49 4.29
C LEU A 62 10.37 -3.86 4.91
N LYS A 63 10.94 -4.95 4.37
CA LYS A 63 10.81 -6.29 4.95
C LYS A 63 11.41 -6.35 6.35
N ILE A 64 12.61 -5.81 6.54
CA ILE A 64 13.29 -5.77 7.86
C ILE A 64 12.41 -5.07 8.89
N CYS A 65 11.91 -3.88 8.56
CA CYS A 65 11.06 -3.11 9.47
C CYS A 65 9.74 -3.84 9.75
N THR A 66 9.06 -4.35 8.73
CA THR A 66 7.75 -4.98 8.87
C THR A 66 7.83 -6.25 9.72
N VAL A 67 8.81 -7.12 9.44
CA VAL A 67 8.99 -8.40 10.15
C VAL A 67 9.30 -8.21 11.63
N LYS A 68 9.99 -7.12 11.97
CA LYS A 68 10.31 -6.78 13.35
C LYS A 68 9.05 -6.55 14.18
N TYR A 69 8.09 -5.80 13.65
CA TYR A 69 6.95 -5.29 14.43
C TYR A 69 5.62 -6.03 14.16
N ALA A 70 5.40 -6.60 12.98
CA ALA A 70 4.17 -7.33 12.66
C ALA A 70 4.10 -8.69 13.39
N LYS A 71 2.98 -8.95 14.07
CA LYS A 71 2.69 -10.18 14.83
C LYS A 71 1.30 -10.75 14.57
N PHE A 72 0.32 -9.91 14.21
CA PHE A 72 -1.09 -10.31 14.10
C PHE A 72 -1.62 -10.16 12.67
N ASN A 73 -2.66 -10.96 12.37
CA ASN A 73 -3.35 -11.01 11.06
C ASN A 73 -2.38 -11.08 9.88
N LEU A 74 -1.50 -12.07 9.93
CA LEU A 74 -0.49 -12.34 8.92
C LEU A 74 -1.08 -12.91 7.62
N ASN A 75 -2.31 -13.45 7.68
CA ASN A 75 -3.01 -14.05 6.55
C ASN A 75 -3.87 -13.01 5.80
N PRO A 76 -3.66 -12.85 4.47
CA PRO A 76 -4.70 -12.25 3.64
C PRO A 76 -5.83 -13.26 3.43
N VAL A 77 -7.05 -12.76 3.23
CA VAL A 77 -8.26 -13.61 3.16
C VAL A 77 -8.31 -14.61 2.00
N TRP A 78 -7.46 -14.45 0.98
CA TRP A 78 -7.40 -15.37 -0.17
C TRP A 78 -6.32 -16.43 -0.05
N PHE A 79 -5.51 -16.39 1.01
CA PHE A 79 -4.43 -17.33 1.24
C PHE A 79 -4.89 -18.36 2.28
N GLU A 80 -5.04 -19.60 1.84
CA GLU A 80 -5.65 -20.68 2.62
C GLU A 80 -4.70 -21.21 3.70
N ASP A 81 -3.41 -21.28 3.40
CA ASP A 81 -2.42 -21.86 4.32
C ASP A 81 -2.12 -20.95 5.50
N LYS A 82 -1.86 -21.56 6.66
CA LYS A 82 -1.46 -20.81 7.86
C LYS A 82 -0.08 -20.17 7.67
N ILE A 83 0.01 -18.86 7.83
CA ILE A 83 1.29 -18.15 7.76
C ILE A 83 1.93 -18.12 9.14
N ALA A 84 3.08 -18.77 9.26
CA ALA A 84 3.76 -18.97 10.54
C ALA A 84 4.35 -17.69 11.15
N ASN A 85 4.80 -16.74 10.32
CA ASN A 85 5.46 -15.53 10.78
C ASN A 85 5.41 -14.40 9.74
N ALA A 86 5.75 -13.18 10.19
CA ALA A 86 5.69 -11.99 9.35
C ALA A 86 6.67 -12.00 8.17
N ASN A 87 7.73 -12.82 8.20
CA ASN A 87 8.67 -12.93 7.08
C ASN A 87 7.97 -13.58 5.89
N VAL A 88 7.28 -14.69 6.12
CA VAL A 88 6.47 -15.38 5.10
C VAL A 88 5.28 -14.50 4.67
N ALA A 89 4.63 -13.83 5.63
CA ALA A 89 3.53 -12.90 5.33
C ALA A 89 3.96 -11.76 4.39
N PHE A 90 5.20 -11.28 4.55
CA PHE A 90 5.74 -10.23 3.71
C PHE A 90 5.95 -10.69 2.28
N ASP A 91 6.52 -11.88 2.09
CA ASP A 91 6.79 -12.42 0.76
C ASP A 91 5.47 -12.66 0.00
N ILE A 92 4.47 -13.23 0.69
CA ILE A 92 3.12 -13.42 0.15
C ILE A 92 2.45 -12.09 -0.22
N SER A 93 2.66 -11.02 0.56
CA SER A 93 2.05 -9.74 0.24
C SER A 93 2.71 -9.07 -0.96
N MET A 94 4.03 -9.22 -1.14
CA MET A 94 4.73 -8.69 -2.31
C MET A 94 4.32 -9.43 -3.58
N ASP A 95 4.21 -10.75 -3.53
CA ASP A 95 3.68 -11.56 -4.65
C ASP A 95 2.21 -11.19 -4.95
N GLY A 96 1.42 -10.97 -3.89
CA GLY A 96 0.06 -10.47 -4.00
C GLY A 96 -0.03 -9.09 -4.66
N LEU A 97 0.88 -8.16 -4.31
CA LEU A 97 0.99 -6.86 -4.97
C LEU A 97 1.42 -6.99 -6.43
N THR A 98 2.33 -7.91 -6.76
CA THR A 98 2.71 -8.24 -8.15
C THR A 98 1.48 -8.63 -8.96
N ARG A 99 0.66 -9.55 -8.44
CA ARG A 99 -0.60 -9.95 -9.07
C ARG A 99 -1.56 -8.78 -9.27
N MET A 100 -1.70 -7.90 -8.29
CA MET A 100 -2.51 -6.69 -8.42
C MET A 100 -1.97 -5.72 -9.47
N ILE A 101 -0.65 -5.53 -9.55
CA ILE A 101 0.03 -4.69 -10.55
C ILE A 101 -0.25 -5.23 -11.94
N ILE A 102 -0.03 -6.53 -12.17
CA ILE A 102 -0.30 -7.22 -13.43
C ILE A 102 -1.77 -7.09 -13.82
N ALA A 103 -2.67 -7.40 -12.89
CA ALA A 103 -4.10 -7.37 -13.16
C ALA A 103 -4.62 -5.97 -13.49
N ASN A 104 -4.16 -4.94 -12.79
CA ASN A 104 -4.60 -3.56 -13.03
C ASN A 104 -3.92 -2.96 -14.28
N GLY A 105 -2.64 -3.25 -14.52
CA GLY A 105 -1.89 -2.71 -15.66
C GLY A 105 -2.32 -3.29 -17.00
N PHE A 106 -2.68 -4.58 -17.05
CA PHE A 106 -3.24 -5.21 -18.25
C PHE A 106 -4.77 -5.11 -18.35
N GLY A 107 -5.43 -4.40 -17.43
CA GLY A 107 -6.90 -4.23 -17.46
C GLY A 107 -7.71 -5.50 -17.21
N ARG A 108 -7.13 -6.49 -16.50
CA ARG A 108 -7.83 -7.73 -16.08
C ARG A 108 -8.70 -7.48 -14.84
N ALA A 109 -8.30 -6.54 -13.99
CA ALA A 109 -9.12 -6.03 -12.88
C ALA A 109 -10.03 -4.88 -13.34
N SER A 110 -11.06 -4.57 -12.55
CA SER A 110 -11.86 -3.37 -12.78
C SER A 110 -11.01 -2.10 -12.70
N ARG A 111 -11.49 -1.02 -13.35
CA ARG A 111 -10.76 0.25 -13.42
C ARG A 111 -10.37 0.75 -12.03
N ALA A 112 -9.10 1.12 -11.85
CA ALA A 112 -8.62 1.73 -10.62
C ALA A 112 -9.08 3.19 -10.53
N LEU A 113 -10.02 3.46 -9.61
CA LEU A 113 -10.66 4.76 -9.41
C LEU A 113 -10.03 5.48 -8.21
N ILE A 114 -9.67 6.75 -8.38
CA ILE A 114 -9.26 7.64 -7.30
C ILE A 114 -10.41 8.57 -7.00
N MET A 115 -11.15 8.23 -5.95
CA MET A 115 -12.44 8.79 -5.63
C MET A 115 -12.30 9.93 -4.63
N TYR A 116 -13.03 11.01 -4.91
CA TYR A 116 -13.25 12.08 -3.94
C TYR A 116 -14.42 11.67 -3.02
N PRO A 117 -14.43 12.04 -1.73
CA PRO A 117 -15.47 11.61 -0.80
C PRO A 117 -16.87 12.00 -1.29
N ALA A 118 -17.85 11.13 -1.07
CA ALA A 118 -19.24 11.40 -1.44
C ALA A 118 -19.78 12.57 -0.61
N LYS A 119 -20.60 13.41 -1.23
CA LYS A 119 -21.23 14.56 -0.55
C LYS A 119 -22.06 14.04 0.63
N GLY A 120 -21.96 14.70 1.78
CA GLY A 120 -22.69 14.31 2.99
C GLY A 120 -22.11 13.11 3.75
N THR A 121 -20.95 12.59 3.35
CA THR A 121 -20.25 11.52 4.09
C THR A 121 -19.03 12.03 4.83
N THR A 122 -18.70 11.40 5.95
CA THR A 122 -17.44 11.66 6.65
C THR A 122 -16.28 11.19 5.77
N PRO A 123 -15.34 12.08 5.38
CA PRO A 123 -14.18 11.68 4.60
C PRO A 123 -13.26 10.74 5.40
N PRO A 124 -12.44 9.92 4.74
CA PRO A 124 -11.41 9.14 5.43
C PRO A 124 -10.43 10.05 6.17
N LYS A 125 -9.60 9.50 7.05
CA LYS A 125 -8.55 10.30 7.70
C LYS A 125 -7.51 10.78 6.68
N ALA A 126 -7.04 9.87 5.83
CA ALA A 126 -6.17 10.20 4.69
C ALA A 126 -6.59 9.47 3.42
N ILE A 127 -6.35 8.16 3.34
CA ILE A 127 -6.64 7.33 2.17
C ILE A 127 -7.28 6.04 2.69
N LYS A 128 -8.40 5.64 2.08
CA LYS A 128 -9.07 4.38 2.40
C LYS A 128 -9.43 3.59 1.16
N SER A 129 -9.61 2.30 1.32
CA SER A 129 -10.14 1.44 0.27
C SER A 129 -11.21 0.50 0.84
N ALA A 130 -12.03 -0.06 -0.05
CA ALA A 130 -12.92 -1.15 0.33
C ALA A 130 -12.12 -2.45 0.45
N ASN A 131 -12.38 -3.23 1.50
CA ASN A 131 -11.88 -4.59 1.64
C ASN A 131 -12.12 -5.43 0.36
N ALA A 132 -11.12 -6.22 -0.05
CA ALA A 132 -11.22 -7.12 -1.20
C ALA A 132 -10.50 -8.45 -0.94
N SER A 133 -10.73 -9.48 -1.75
CA SER A 133 -10.32 -10.85 -1.45
C SER A 133 -9.78 -11.61 -2.66
N ASN A 134 -9.44 -10.92 -3.75
CA ASN A 134 -8.87 -11.54 -4.93
C ASN A 134 -7.92 -10.55 -5.62
N PRO A 135 -6.58 -10.72 -5.50
CA PRO A 135 -5.62 -9.81 -6.10
C PRO A 135 -5.72 -9.72 -7.64
N ASP A 136 -6.22 -10.75 -8.32
CA ASP A 136 -6.29 -10.78 -9.79
C ASP A 136 -7.53 -10.06 -10.35
N LYS A 137 -8.53 -9.80 -9.52
CA LYS A 137 -9.81 -9.20 -9.94
C LYS A 137 -10.08 -7.85 -9.31
N ASN A 138 -9.45 -7.55 -8.17
CA ASN A 138 -9.73 -6.35 -7.42
C ASN A 138 -8.89 -5.15 -7.90
N SER A 139 -9.59 -4.05 -8.19
CA SER A 139 -8.95 -2.80 -8.56
C SER A 139 -8.13 -2.19 -7.43
N LEU A 140 -7.14 -1.36 -7.78
CA LEU A 140 -6.38 -0.50 -6.86
C LEU A 140 -7.14 0.77 -6.44
N SER A 141 -8.48 0.76 -6.50
CA SER A 141 -9.33 1.92 -6.21
C SER A 141 -9.23 2.36 -4.74
N VAL A 142 -9.22 3.68 -4.52
CA VAL A 142 -9.18 4.30 -3.19
C VAL A 142 -10.06 5.54 -3.13
N THR A 143 -10.57 5.87 -1.94
CA THR A 143 -11.15 7.17 -1.62
C THR A 143 -10.13 7.98 -0.84
N ILE A 144 -9.87 9.23 -1.24
CA ILE A 144 -8.86 10.09 -0.61
C ILE A 144 -9.50 11.32 0.02
N ASN A 145 -9.08 11.67 1.23
CA ASN A 145 -9.40 12.96 1.83
C ASN A 145 -8.55 14.05 1.16
N PRO A 146 -9.16 14.93 0.34
CA PRO A 146 -8.44 15.96 -0.41
C PRO A 146 -7.75 16.98 0.50
N LYS A 147 -8.31 17.26 1.70
CA LYS A 147 -7.71 18.18 2.66
C LYS A 147 -6.42 17.60 3.23
N THR A 148 -6.44 16.33 3.61
CA THR A 148 -5.24 15.62 4.10
C THR A 148 -4.21 15.48 2.99
N LEU A 149 -4.63 15.18 1.76
CA LEU A 149 -3.72 15.13 0.60
C LEU A 149 -3.07 16.50 0.32
N SER A 150 -3.70 17.62 0.66
CA SER A 150 -3.13 18.97 0.49
C SER A 150 -2.23 19.44 1.64
N ARG A 151 -2.11 18.68 2.74
CA ARG A 151 -1.31 19.09 3.91
C ARG A 151 0.19 19.03 3.64
N SER A 152 0.86 20.18 3.64
CA SER A 152 2.32 20.27 3.42
C SER A 152 3.15 19.77 4.60
N ASP A 153 2.57 19.73 5.80
CA ASP A 153 3.23 19.23 7.02
C ASP A 153 3.32 17.69 7.06
N LEU A 154 2.52 16.99 6.25
CA LEU A 154 2.64 15.55 6.05
C LEU A 154 3.63 15.28 4.93
N THR A 155 4.60 14.40 5.16
CA THR A 155 5.55 13.99 4.12
C THR A 155 4.90 13.04 3.11
N ASP A 156 5.47 12.94 1.91
CA ASP A 156 5.00 11.97 0.93
C ASP A 156 5.23 10.53 1.42
N ALA A 157 6.24 10.25 2.24
CA ALA A 157 6.42 8.93 2.88
C ALA A 157 5.24 8.55 3.78
N ILE A 158 4.73 9.48 4.59
CA ILE A 158 3.57 9.25 5.44
C ILE A 158 2.33 8.90 4.59
N LEU A 159 2.04 9.69 3.56
CA LEU A 159 0.88 9.44 2.71
C LEU A 159 1.06 8.21 1.80
N THR A 160 2.29 7.86 1.44
CA THR A 160 2.62 6.61 0.72
C THR A 160 2.33 5.40 1.60
N GLY A 161 2.68 5.44 2.88
CA GLY A 161 2.30 4.39 3.82
C GLY A 161 0.78 4.26 3.97
N SER A 162 0.05 5.37 3.99
CA SER A 162 -1.43 5.35 4.04
C SER A 162 -2.02 4.73 2.76
N LEU A 163 -1.44 5.02 1.60
CA LEU A 163 -1.84 4.37 0.34
C LEU A 163 -1.51 2.87 0.33
N LEU A 164 -0.33 2.47 0.81
CA LEU A 164 0.04 1.06 0.95
C LEU A 164 -0.92 0.32 1.87
N HIS A 165 -1.29 0.89 3.02
CA HIS A 165 -2.31 0.35 3.91
C HIS A 165 -3.64 0.12 3.16
N ALA A 166 -4.12 1.13 2.44
CA ALA A 166 -5.34 1.02 1.65
C ALA A 166 -5.23 -0.08 0.57
N TRP A 167 -4.09 -0.23 -0.10
CA TRP A 167 -3.90 -1.32 -1.07
C TRP A 167 -3.74 -2.69 -0.43
N LEU A 168 -3.18 -2.80 0.77
CA LEU A 168 -3.14 -4.06 1.51
C LEU A 168 -4.57 -4.51 1.92
N HIS A 169 -5.50 -3.58 2.17
CA HIS A 169 -6.91 -3.91 2.32
C HIS A 169 -7.52 -4.48 1.02
N ARG A 170 -7.15 -3.91 -0.13
CA ARG A 170 -7.52 -4.45 -1.45
C ARG A 170 -6.89 -5.82 -1.68
N LEU A 171 -5.67 -6.02 -1.21
CA LEU A 171 -4.99 -7.29 -1.24
C LEU A 171 -5.57 -8.31 -0.25
N GLY A 172 -6.51 -7.95 0.61
CA GLY A 172 -7.14 -8.95 1.48
C GLY A 172 -6.57 -9.07 2.88
N TYR A 173 -5.63 -8.23 3.28
CA TYR A 173 -5.28 -8.11 4.69
C TYR A 173 -6.37 -7.35 5.47
N ARG A 174 -6.53 -7.71 6.73
CA ARG A 174 -7.55 -7.16 7.62
C ARG A 174 -6.96 -6.86 8.99
N HIS A 175 -7.59 -5.92 9.68
CA HIS A 175 -7.38 -5.68 11.10
C HIS A 175 -8.70 -5.26 11.75
N ALA A 176 -8.79 -5.40 13.06
CA ALA A 176 -9.94 -4.89 13.79
C ALA A 176 -9.91 -3.35 13.83
N THR A 177 -11.09 -2.71 13.91
CA THR A 177 -11.20 -1.25 14.03
C THR A 177 -10.35 -0.72 15.18
N GLY A 178 -9.53 0.29 14.91
CA GLY A 178 -8.64 0.90 15.91
C GLY A 178 -7.41 0.06 16.27
N LYS A 179 -7.23 -1.14 15.70
CA LYS A 179 -6.07 -2.00 15.95
C LYS A 179 -5.14 -2.03 14.72
N TYR A 180 -4.12 -1.19 14.74
CA TYR A 180 -3.14 -1.10 13.65
C TYR A 180 -1.76 -1.59 14.08
N THR A 181 -1.35 -1.24 15.30
CA THR A 181 -0.05 -1.62 15.85
C THR A 181 0.07 -3.13 15.99
N ASN A 182 1.21 -3.67 15.56
CA ASN A 182 1.55 -5.08 15.46
C ASN A 182 0.67 -5.90 14.50
N TYR A 183 -0.33 -5.32 13.82
CA TYR A 183 -1.04 -5.98 12.73
C TYR A 183 -0.24 -5.84 11.44
N TYR A 184 -0.19 -6.88 10.62
CA TYR A 184 0.63 -6.89 9.40
C TYR A 184 0.41 -5.65 8.52
N ILE A 185 -0.84 -5.40 8.17
CA ILE A 185 -1.24 -4.29 7.29
C ILE A 185 -0.95 -2.91 7.90
N GLY A 186 -1.06 -2.77 9.22
CA GLY A 186 -0.71 -1.53 9.91
C GLY A 186 0.80 -1.32 9.97
N GLU A 187 1.57 -2.33 10.40
CA GLU A 187 3.02 -2.20 10.55
C GLU A 187 3.75 -2.07 9.22
N CYS A 188 3.33 -2.79 8.18
CA CYS A 188 3.91 -2.65 6.84
C CYS A 188 3.78 -1.21 6.33
N ALA A 189 2.57 -0.64 6.44
CA ALA A 189 2.31 0.76 6.10
C ALA A 189 3.10 1.74 6.96
N MET A 190 3.07 1.57 8.29
CA MET A 190 3.76 2.48 9.20
C MET A 190 5.29 2.40 9.06
N CYS A 191 5.85 1.27 8.61
CA CYS A 191 7.26 1.18 8.24
C CYS A 191 7.60 2.14 7.10
N VAL A 192 6.79 2.17 6.03
CA VAL A 192 6.96 3.19 4.97
C VAL A 192 6.82 4.61 5.52
N MET A 193 5.84 4.86 6.41
CA MET A 193 5.66 6.19 7.02
C MET A 193 6.87 6.64 7.85
N ARG A 194 7.63 5.70 8.40
CA ARG A 194 8.89 5.90 9.13
C ARG A 194 10.13 5.83 8.24
N SER A 195 9.97 5.83 6.91
CA SER A 195 11.07 5.62 5.96
C SER A 195 11.89 4.36 6.29
N ASN A 196 11.19 3.27 6.62
CA ASN A 196 11.71 1.97 7.03
C ASN A 196 12.60 1.98 8.29
N SER A 197 12.59 3.08 9.05
CA SER A 197 13.33 3.20 10.30
C SER A 197 12.61 2.50 11.47
N ASN A 198 13.40 2.15 12.49
CA ASN A 198 12.88 1.62 13.75
C ASN A 198 11.93 2.62 14.43
N LYS A 199 10.98 2.08 15.21
CA LYS A 199 10.16 2.89 16.11
C LYS A 199 11.05 3.64 17.11
N GLN A 200 10.74 4.90 17.34
CA GLN A 200 11.43 5.76 18.30
C GLN A 200 10.58 5.89 19.56
N PRO A 201 11.14 5.69 20.78
CA PRO A 201 10.37 5.74 22.02
C PRO A 201 9.58 7.05 22.23
N SER A 202 10.09 8.17 21.73
CA SER A 202 9.45 9.49 21.84
C SER A 202 8.39 9.79 20.79
N VAL A 203 8.23 8.92 19.78
CA VAL A 203 7.27 9.12 18.69
C VAL A 203 6.15 8.08 18.80
N PRO A 204 4.96 8.46 19.26
CA PRO A 204 3.87 7.50 19.42
C PRO A 204 3.36 7.01 18.07
N ASP A 205 2.98 5.73 18.00
CA ASP A 205 2.39 5.12 16.79
C ASP A 205 1.13 5.86 16.33
N SER A 206 0.40 6.52 17.25
CA SER A 206 -0.79 7.33 16.94
C SER A 206 -0.53 8.44 15.93
N ARG A 207 0.71 8.93 15.82
CA ARG A 207 1.13 9.87 14.76
C ARG A 207 0.87 9.31 13.36
N TYR A 208 1.00 8.00 13.20
CA TYR A 208 0.85 7.27 11.94
C TYR A 208 -0.54 6.65 11.83
N THR A 209 -1.03 5.99 12.88
CA THR A 209 -2.33 5.30 12.84
C THR A 209 -3.51 6.25 12.70
N ALA A 210 -3.37 7.52 13.06
CA ALA A 210 -4.37 8.56 12.81
C ALA A 210 -4.60 8.86 11.31
N LEU A 211 -3.75 8.32 10.42
CA LEU A 211 -3.82 8.48 8.97
C LEU A 211 -4.14 7.16 8.24
N LEU A 212 -4.47 6.10 8.99
CA LEU A 212 -4.97 4.83 8.47
C LEU A 212 -6.50 4.83 8.57
N ASP A 213 -7.17 4.29 7.54
CA ASP A 213 -8.64 4.28 7.32
C ASP A 213 -9.39 5.62 7.12
#